data_AF-A0A6A6E1E6-F1
#
_entry.id   AF-A0A6A6E1E6-F1
#
_cell.length_a   1.000
_cell.length_b   1.000
_cell.length_c   1.000
_cell.angle_alpha   90.00
_cell.angle_beta   90.00
_cell.angle_gamma   90.00
#
_symmetry.space_group_name_H-M   'P 1'
#
loop_
_entity.id
_entity.type
_entity.pdbx_description
1 polymer ?
#
loop_
_entity_poly.entity_id
_entity_poly.type
_entity_poly.pdbx_seq_one_letter_code
_entity_poly.pdbx_strand_id
1 'polypeptide(L)'
;MAAALSPGEEHDRFVEWAQKQGIEINGVGPARFAGRGMGIVAAKDLKIPKNVSIHGRLAAYLALAYNDSSSEYKPWQDIWPSQDEFKSILPINWPKELQDVLPESAKDLLNTQRTNIEKDWLQIHRSHPSIPESLFKYTWLIVNTRSFYWNYPNLPASRLPKKRQALTSEDCYAMCPFMDYFNHLSVGACMPTCDSKGYSVTANRDYKAGEEVYVLYGGHSNDLLLIEYGFILDNNDHDTTKLDHLILPRLSSSQEEILKEDGFHGNYTLSTAPPTTCHRTQAALRLLTLPSRRYDAFISGTDDGAADQAKVDILLNQLLEAYSRDIMAILEEIGEFVDNQGISDPAQKAMLLRRWKQIRDMVNVHIRELSR
;
A
#
# COMPACT_ATOMS: atom_id res chain seq x y z
N MET A 1 13.98 39.70 7.90
CA MET A 1 15.24 38.91 7.93
C MET A 1 16.41 39.86 7.71
N ALA A 2 17.56 39.63 8.35
CA ALA A 2 18.77 40.42 8.04
C ALA A 2 19.18 40.18 6.58
N ALA A 3 19.52 41.23 5.84
CA ALA A 3 19.97 41.11 4.46
C ALA A 3 21.24 40.26 4.38
N ALA A 4 21.27 39.33 3.41
CA ALA A 4 22.47 38.57 3.10
C ALA A 4 23.43 39.48 2.33
N LEU A 5 24.64 39.64 2.86
CA LEU A 5 25.74 40.37 2.24
C LEU A 5 26.74 39.37 1.63
N SER A 6 27.54 39.85 0.68
CA SER A 6 28.61 39.06 0.07
C SER A 6 29.48 38.39 1.14
N PRO A 7 29.78 37.08 1.00
CA PRO A 7 30.64 36.37 1.95
C PRO A 7 32.10 36.83 1.87
N GLY A 8 32.55 37.26 0.68
CA GLY A 8 33.92 37.68 0.37
C GLY A 8 34.72 36.61 -0.40
N GLU A 9 35.71 37.05 -1.18
CA GLU A 9 36.46 36.19 -2.13
C GLU A 9 37.14 34.97 -1.49
N GLU A 10 37.52 35.05 -0.20
CA GLU A 10 38.10 33.93 0.53
C GLU A 10 37.11 32.77 0.70
N HIS A 11 35.83 33.10 0.91
CA HIS A 11 34.76 32.11 1.05
C HIS A 11 34.33 31.53 -0.29
N ASP A 12 34.38 32.32 -1.36
CA ASP A 12 34.11 31.83 -2.72
C ASP A 12 35.19 30.82 -3.13
N ARG A 13 36.48 31.14 -2.90
CA ARG A 13 37.60 30.21 -3.10
C ARG A 13 37.47 28.93 -2.26
N PHE A 14 36.98 29.05 -1.03
CA PHE A 14 36.72 27.88 -0.18
C PHE A 14 35.60 27.00 -0.74
N VAL A 15 34.49 27.59 -1.22
CA VAL A 15 33.39 26.85 -1.86
C VAL A 15 33.89 26.09 -3.09
N GLU A 16 34.67 26.75 -3.95
CA GLU A 16 35.28 26.10 -5.11
C GLU A 16 36.23 24.97 -4.73
N TRP A 17 37.07 25.18 -3.70
CA TRP A 17 37.96 24.14 -3.19
C TRP A 17 37.16 22.95 -2.63
N ALA A 18 36.12 23.21 -1.83
CA ALA A 18 35.26 22.19 -1.24
C ALA A 18 34.57 21.34 -2.33
N GLN A 19 34.05 21.97 -3.37
CA GLN A 19 33.49 21.28 -4.53
C GLN A 19 34.54 20.40 -5.24
N LYS A 20 35.78 20.88 -5.37
CA LYS A 20 36.89 20.08 -5.91
C LYS A 20 37.30 18.90 -5.02
N GLN A 21 36.97 18.92 -3.73
CA GLN A 21 37.15 17.79 -2.82
C GLN A 21 35.94 16.83 -2.82
N GLY A 22 34.93 17.04 -3.68
CA GLY A 22 33.74 16.20 -3.78
C GLY A 22 32.60 16.62 -2.86
N ILE A 23 32.65 17.81 -2.23
CA ILE A 23 31.55 18.31 -1.41
C ILE A 23 30.48 18.94 -2.30
N GLU A 24 29.29 18.34 -2.33
CA GLU A 24 28.15 18.87 -3.06
C GLU A 24 27.43 19.97 -2.26
N ILE A 25 27.31 21.17 -2.85
CA ILE A 25 26.63 22.33 -2.25
C ILE A 25 25.46 22.70 -3.16
N ASN A 26 24.23 22.39 -2.76
CA ASN A 26 23.04 22.57 -3.59
C ASN A 26 22.06 23.57 -2.98
N GLY A 27 21.91 24.73 -3.64
CA GLY A 27 20.87 25.72 -3.31
C GLY A 27 21.09 26.49 -2.01
N VAL A 28 22.25 26.32 -1.39
CA VAL A 28 22.72 27.10 -0.23
C VAL A 28 24.09 27.67 -0.52
N GLY A 29 24.48 28.73 0.18
CA GLY A 29 25.82 29.32 0.07
C GLY A 29 26.19 30.13 1.31
N PRO A 30 27.49 30.38 1.54
CA PRO A 30 27.92 31.27 2.61
C PRO A 30 27.46 32.71 2.34
N ALA A 31 27.07 33.40 3.39
CA ALA A 31 26.74 34.82 3.36
C ALA A 31 27.11 35.49 4.68
N ARG A 32 27.39 36.78 4.61
CA ARG A 32 27.60 37.59 5.81
C ARG A 32 26.29 38.24 6.25
N PHE A 33 26.04 38.26 7.55
CA PHE A 33 24.87 38.87 8.15
C PHE A 33 25.29 39.97 9.13
N ALA A 34 24.74 41.17 8.96
CA ALA A 34 25.01 42.30 9.84
C ALA A 34 24.75 41.93 11.32
N GLY A 35 25.74 42.21 12.18
CA GLY A 35 25.68 41.92 13.62
C GLY A 35 25.78 40.43 14.02
N ARG A 36 25.90 39.50 13.06
CA ARG A 36 25.96 38.05 13.32
C ARG A 36 27.15 37.34 12.69
N GLY A 37 27.90 38.00 11.81
CA GLY A 37 29.06 37.41 11.14
C GLY A 37 28.66 36.51 9.97
N MET A 38 29.42 35.43 9.75
CA MET A 38 29.19 34.49 8.65
C MET A 38 28.09 33.47 8.98
N GLY A 39 27.33 33.07 7.96
CA GLY A 39 26.38 31.96 8.04
C GLY A 39 26.01 31.44 6.66
N ILE A 40 24.97 30.63 6.57
CA ILE A 40 24.47 30.05 5.32
C ILE A 40 23.15 30.72 4.91
N VAL A 41 23.00 31.03 3.63
CA VAL A 41 21.77 31.54 3.02
C VAL A 41 21.29 30.56 1.95
N ALA A 42 19.98 30.53 1.71
CA ALA A 42 19.42 29.90 0.53
C ALA A 42 19.83 30.71 -0.71
N ALA A 43 20.60 30.10 -1.61
CA ALA A 43 21.07 30.73 -2.86
C ALA A 43 19.99 30.66 -3.98
N LYS A 44 18.96 29.84 -3.78
CA LYS A 44 17.73 29.76 -4.56
C LYS A 44 16.55 29.48 -3.62
N ASP A 45 15.33 29.60 -4.12
CA ASP A 45 14.14 29.15 -3.40
C ASP A 45 14.27 27.66 -3.03
N LEU A 46 14.54 27.37 -1.75
CA LEU A 46 14.53 26.01 -1.20
C LEU A 46 13.10 25.63 -0.83
N LYS A 47 12.30 25.32 -1.85
CA LYS A 47 10.94 24.80 -1.65
C LYS A 47 11.01 23.30 -1.42
N ILE A 48 11.09 22.89 -0.15
CA ILE A 48 10.67 21.52 0.21
C ILE A 48 9.18 21.47 -0.11
N PRO A 49 8.72 20.66 -1.08
CA PRO A 49 7.31 20.64 -1.43
C PRO A 49 6.54 20.16 -0.20
N LYS A 50 5.75 21.06 0.41
CA LYS A 50 5.00 20.77 1.64
C LYS A 50 3.97 19.65 1.44
N ASN A 51 3.64 19.33 0.19
CA ASN A 51 2.57 18.43 -0.22
C ASN A 51 3.06 17.08 -0.78
N VAL A 52 4.36 16.78 -0.76
CA VAL A 52 4.84 15.40 -1.06
C VAL A 52 4.69 14.56 0.19
N SER A 53 4.14 13.35 0.03
CA SER A 53 4.03 12.35 1.08
C SER A 53 5.40 11.95 1.65
N ILE A 54 5.44 11.30 2.82
CA ILE A 54 6.73 10.76 3.31
C ILE A 54 7.25 9.67 2.37
N HIS A 55 6.36 8.85 1.81
CA HIS A 55 6.69 7.86 0.78
C HIS A 55 7.40 8.49 -0.42
N GLY A 56 6.80 9.52 -1.03
CA GLY A 56 7.36 10.22 -2.18
C GLY A 56 8.69 10.91 -1.88
N ARG A 57 8.89 11.38 -0.64
CA ARG A 57 10.18 11.95 -0.20
C ARG A 57 11.26 10.88 -0.07
N LEU A 58 10.93 9.72 0.51
CA LEU A 58 11.85 8.58 0.58
C LEU A 58 12.21 8.10 -0.83
N ALA A 59 11.22 7.96 -1.72
CA ALA A 59 11.44 7.59 -3.11
C ALA A 59 12.37 8.58 -3.82
N ALA A 60 12.13 9.88 -3.68
CA ALA A 60 12.99 10.91 -4.25
C ALA A 60 14.42 10.88 -3.68
N TYR A 61 14.56 10.64 -2.37
CA TYR A 61 15.88 10.47 -1.74
C TYR A 61 16.65 9.30 -2.35
N LEU A 62 16.00 8.13 -2.48
CA LEU A 62 16.60 6.95 -3.10
C LEU A 62 16.94 7.19 -4.57
N ALA A 63 16.08 7.91 -5.31
CA ALA A 63 16.32 8.23 -6.72
C ALA A 63 17.51 9.17 -6.93
N LEU A 64 17.67 10.18 -6.07
CA LEU A 64 18.80 11.11 -6.14
C LEU A 64 20.13 10.41 -5.82
N ALA A 65 20.12 9.48 -4.86
CA ALA A 65 21.29 8.71 -4.47
C ALA A 65 21.56 7.48 -5.37
N TYR A 66 20.71 7.20 -6.36
CA TYR A 66 20.71 5.91 -7.08
C TYR A 66 22.01 5.62 -7.82
N ASN A 67 22.62 6.64 -8.42
CA ASN A 67 23.88 6.52 -9.17
C ASN A 67 25.10 6.94 -8.35
N ASP A 68 24.92 7.29 -7.08
CA ASP A 68 26.02 7.68 -6.21
C ASP A 68 26.77 6.45 -5.71
N SER A 69 27.85 6.09 -6.41
CA SER A 69 28.74 4.99 -6.02
C SER A 69 29.45 5.19 -4.68
N SER A 70 29.45 6.42 -4.14
CA SER A 70 30.04 6.74 -2.84
C SER A 70 29.05 6.63 -1.68
N SER A 71 27.77 6.35 -1.95
CA SER A 71 26.73 6.21 -0.95
C SER A 71 27.04 5.07 0.02
N GLU A 72 26.93 5.33 1.33
CA GLU A 72 27.05 4.28 2.36
C GLU A 72 25.98 3.18 2.20
N TYR A 73 24.86 3.49 1.53
CA TYR A 73 23.75 2.58 1.28
C TYR A 73 23.93 1.75 0.00
N LYS A 74 24.98 1.97 -0.77
CA LYS A 74 25.20 1.28 -2.04
C LYS A 74 25.12 -0.26 -1.92
N PRO A 75 25.72 -0.91 -0.90
CA PRO A 75 25.57 -2.36 -0.72
C PRO A 75 24.12 -2.83 -0.53
N TRP A 76 23.27 -2.02 0.09
CA TRP A 76 21.84 -2.31 0.25
C TRP A 76 21.06 -2.05 -1.05
N GLN A 77 21.43 -1.03 -1.81
CA GLN A 77 20.81 -0.75 -3.11
C GLN A 77 21.11 -1.85 -4.16
N ASP A 78 22.32 -2.41 -4.13
CA ASP A 78 22.78 -3.43 -5.09
C ASP A 78 22.01 -4.76 -4.98
N ILE A 79 21.26 -4.96 -3.89
CA ILE A 79 20.46 -6.17 -3.64
C ILE A 79 18.95 -5.93 -3.72
N TRP A 80 18.52 -4.75 -4.17
CA TRP A 80 17.12 -4.49 -4.45
C TRP A 80 16.64 -5.30 -5.67
N PRO A 81 15.33 -5.61 -5.76
CA PRO A 81 14.78 -6.19 -6.97
C PRO A 81 15.02 -5.28 -8.14
N SER A 82 15.35 -5.89 -9.26
CA SER A 82 15.47 -5.21 -10.53
C SER A 82 14.13 -4.62 -10.99
N GLN A 83 14.21 -3.63 -11.88
CA GLN A 83 13.03 -3.10 -12.55
C GLN A 83 12.28 -4.18 -13.34
N ASP A 84 12.98 -5.17 -13.90
CA ASP A 84 12.35 -6.23 -14.69
C ASP A 84 11.61 -7.23 -13.80
N GLU A 85 12.10 -7.53 -12.59
CA GLU A 85 11.34 -8.29 -11.59
C GLU A 85 10.03 -7.57 -11.23
N PHE A 86 10.09 -6.25 -10.97
CA PHE A 86 8.88 -5.46 -10.73
C PHE A 86 7.94 -5.38 -11.93
N LYS A 87 8.45 -5.42 -13.17
CA LYS A 87 7.59 -5.52 -14.36
C LYS A 87 6.85 -6.85 -14.40
N SER A 88 7.53 -7.95 -14.01
CA SER A 88 6.92 -9.27 -13.99
C SER A 88 5.87 -9.38 -12.88
N ILE A 89 6.16 -8.96 -11.64
CA ILE A 89 5.32 -9.31 -10.49
C ILE A 89 4.27 -8.25 -10.10
N LEU A 90 4.49 -6.96 -10.37
CA LEU A 90 3.60 -5.90 -9.90
C LEU A 90 2.55 -5.51 -10.96
N PRO A 91 1.24 -5.59 -10.64
CA PRO A 91 0.17 -5.31 -11.61
C PRO A 91 0.19 -3.92 -12.23
N ILE A 92 0.76 -2.91 -11.58
CA ILE A 92 0.95 -1.57 -12.16
C ILE A 92 1.84 -1.54 -13.40
N ASN A 93 2.62 -2.60 -13.65
CA ASN A 93 3.46 -2.76 -14.82
C ASN A 93 2.91 -3.79 -15.81
N TRP A 94 1.80 -4.46 -15.48
CA TRP A 94 1.17 -5.44 -16.36
C TRP A 94 0.50 -4.75 -17.57
N PRO A 95 0.26 -5.51 -18.64
CA PRO A 95 -0.61 -5.10 -19.74
C PRO A 95 -1.98 -4.66 -19.26
N LYS A 96 -2.59 -3.74 -20.00
CA LYS A 96 -3.90 -3.17 -19.64
C LYS A 96 -4.99 -4.25 -19.63
N GLU A 97 -4.90 -5.21 -20.53
CA GLU A 97 -5.83 -6.32 -20.68
C GLU A 97 -5.89 -7.18 -19.40
N LEU A 98 -4.73 -7.44 -18.78
CA LEU A 98 -4.67 -8.16 -17.49
C LEU A 98 -5.21 -7.31 -16.33
N GLN A 99 -4.93 -6.00 -16.35
CA GLN A 99 -5.41 -5.10 -15.31
C GLN A 99 -6.93 -4.92 -15.34
N ASP A 100 -7.51 -4.90 -16.55
CA ASP A 100 -8.94 -4.72 -16.77
C ASP A 100 -9.78 -5.90 -16.26
N VAL A 101 -9.16 -7.07 -16.08
CA VAL A 101 -9.80 -8.27 -15.52
C VAL A 101 -9.29 -8.62 -14.12
N LEU A 102 -8.62 -7.70 -13.42
CA LEU A 102 -8.34 -7.84 -11.99
C LEU A 102 -9.63 -7.93 -11.16
N PRO A 103 -9.62 -8.61 -10.00
CA PRO A 103 -10.70 -8.52 -9.02
C PRO A 103 -10.99 -7.07 -8.62
N GLU A 104 -12.25 -6.77 -8.29
CA GLU A 104 -12.68 -5.39 -7.98
C GLU A 104 -11.82 -4.74 -6.89
N SER A 105 -11.54 -5.47 -5.80
CA SER A 105 -10.66 -4.97 -4.73
C SER A 105 -9.26 -4.65 -5.23
N ALA A 106 -8.70 -5.48 -6.12
CA ALA A 106 -7.37 -5.24 -6.69
C ALA A 106 -7.37 -4.05 -7.66
N LYS A 107 -8.46 -3.80 -8.39
CA LYS A 107 -8.62 -2.60 -9.23
C LYS A 107 -8.63 -1.32 -8.40
N ASP A 108 -9.38 -1.29 -7.31
CA ASP A 108 -9.42 -0.14 -6.39
C ASP A 108 -8.03 0.18 -5.83
N LEU A 109 -7.33 -0.87 -5.37
CA LEU A 109 -5.98 -0.76 -4.83
C LEU A 109 -5.00 -0.27 -5.91
N LEU A 110 -5.05 -0.82 -7.12
CA LEU A 110 -4.20 -0.41 -8.23
C LEU A 110 -4.44 1.05 -8.63
N ASN A 111 -5.69 1.50 -8.66
CA ASN A 111 -6.04 2.89 -8.95
C ASN A 111 -5.54 3.84 -7.85
N THR A 112 -5.61 3.41 -6.59
CA THR A 112 -5.06 4.16 -5.46
C THR A 112 -3.54 4.27 -5.56
N GLN A 113 -2.85 3.15 -5.81
CA GLN A 113 -1.40 3.11 -5.99
C GLN A 113 -0.93 4.04 -7.12
N ARG A 114 -1.61 4.01 -8.28
CA ARG A 114 -1.36 4.92 -9.41
C ARG A 114 -1.53 6.38 -9.03
N THR A 115 -2.65 6.70 -8.39
CA THR A 115 -2.97 8.05 -7.94
C THR A 115 -1.90 8.59 -6.99
N ASN A 116 -1.42 7.75 -6.07
CA ASN A 116 -0.39 8.11 -5.11
C ASN A 116 0.97 8.37 -5.79
N ILE A 117 1.39 7.47 -6.70
CA ILE A 117 2.61 7.65 -7.50
C ILE A 117 2.54 8.94 -8.31
N GLU A 118 1.45 9.17 -9.05
CA GLU A 118 1.27 10.34 -9.89
C GLU A 118 1.29 11.63 -9.07
N LYS A 119 0.56 11.67 -7.95
CA LYS A 119 0.53 12.80 -7.03
C LYS A 119 1.93 13.16 -6.52
N ASP A 120 2.72 12.18 -6.08
CA ASP A 120 4.07 12.43 -5.59
C ASP A 120 5.02 12.82 -6.73
N TRP A 121 4.93 12.13 -7.88
CA TRP A 121 5.73 12.43 -9.07
C TRP A 121 5.56 13.88 -9.54
N LEU A 122 4.30 14.36 -9.65
CA LEU A 122 4.01 15.72 -10.09
C LEU A 122 4.65 16.79 -9.20
N GLN A 123 4.85 16.51 -7.91
CA GLN A 123 5.50 17.43 -6.99
C GLN A 123 7.04 17.31 -7.03
N ILE A 124 7.55 16.08 -7.13
CA ILE A 124 8.99 15.81 -7.18
C ILE A 124 9.58 16.31 -8.50
N HIS A 125 8.95 16.03 -9.64
CA HIS A 125 9.43 16.46 -10.96
C HIS A 125 9.58 17.99 -11.07
N ARG A 126 8.68 18.76 -10.44
CA ARG A 126 8.78 20.23 -10.39
C ARG A 126 9.99 20.74 -9.62
N SER A 127 10.42 20.02 -8.60
CA SER A 127 11.54 20.43 -7.72
C SER A 127 12.88 19.78 -8.12
N HIS A 128 12.83 18.60 -8.73
CA HIS A 128 13.97 17.78 -9.12
C HIS A 128 13.74 17.22 -10.54
N PRO A 129 13.71 18.08 -11.58
CA PRO A 129 13.41 17.66 -12.95
C PRO A 129 14.47 16.71 -13.55
N SER A 130 15.64 16.59 -12.89
CA SER A 130 16.71 15.67 -13.28
C SER A 130 16.40 14.20 -12.97
N ILE A 131 15.44 13.91 -12.09
CA ILE A 131 15.03 12.53 -11.79
C ILE A 131 14.12 12.05 -12.93
N PRO A 132 14.46 10.98 -13.67
CA PRO A 132 13.56 10.41 -14.67
C PRO A 132 12.31 9.80 -14.02
N GLU A 133 11.16 9.89 -14.69
CA GLU A 133 9.90 9.32 -14.20
C GLU A 133 10.00 7.81 -13.92
N SER A 134 10.69 7.07 -14.80
CA SER A 134 10.91 5.63 -14.64
C SER A 134 11.71 5.29 -13.38
N LEU A 135 12.74 6.09 -13.07
CA LEU A 135 13.56 5.92 -11.87
C LEU A 135 12.77 6.29 -10.61
N PHE A 136 11.98 7.36 -10.65
CA PHE A 136 11.10 7.72 -9.54
C PHE A 136 10.05 6.63 -9.28
N LYS A 137 9.36 6.13 -10.32
CA LYS A 137 8.41 5.03 -10.18
C LYS A 137 9.07 3.79 -9.58
N TYR A 138 10.26 3.42 -10.07
CA TYR A 138 11.01 2.28 -9.54
C TYR A 138 11.33 2.44 -8.03
N THR A 139 11.93 3.57 -7.64
CA THR A 139 12.28 3.83 -6.23
C THR A 139 11.05 4.01 -5.34
N TRP A 140 9.94 4.51 -5.88
CA TRP A 140 8.65 4.54 -5.18
C TRP A 140 8.16 3.13 -4.88
N LEU A 141 8.27 2.20 -5.84
CA LEU A 141 7.92 0.78 -5.64
C LEU A 141 8.88 0.07 -4.66
N ILE A 142 10.17 0.46 -4.63
CA ILE A 142 11.10 0.00 -3.59
C ILE A 142 10.59 0.39 -2.20
N VAL A 143 10.22 1.66 -1.99
CA VAL A 143 9.65 2.11 -0.71
C VAL A 143 8.34 1.39 -0.39
N ASN A 144 7.47 1.21 -1.38
CA ASN A 144 6.17 0.56 -1.21
C ASN A 144 6.29 -0.88 -0.69
N THR A 145 7.25 -1.63 -1.24
CA THR A 145 7.39 -3.07 -1.00
C THR A 145 8.25 -3.43 0.22
N ARG A 146 9.02 -2.48 0.77
CA ARG A 146 10.10 -2.75 1.76
C ARG A 146 10.11 -1.85 2.99
N SER A 147 9.08 -1.02 3.14
CA SER A 147 9.00 -0.10 4.26
C SER A 147 8.21 -0.69 5.43
N PHE A 148 8.51 -0.19 6.62
CA PHE A 148 7.87 -0.53 7.88
C PHE A 148 7.26 0.71 8.51
N TYR A 149 6.17 0.53 9.27
CA TYR A 149 5.52 1.63 9.99
C TYR A 149 6.18 1.92 11.34
N TRP A 150 6.90 3.03 11.43
CA TRP A 150 7.59 3.47 12.63
C TRP A 150 6.75 4.44 13.47
N ASN A 151 6.19 3.94 14.58
CA ASN A 151 5.62 4.82 15.59
C ASN A 151 6.73 5.26 16.55
N TYR A 152 6.72 6.50 17.06
CA TYR A 152 7.73 7.01 18.01
C TYR A 152 7.51 6.40 19.41
N PRO A 153 8.17 5.27 19.78
CA PRO A 153 7.71 4.48 20.93
C PRO A 153 8.19 5.09 22.26
N ASN A 154 9.23 5.94 22.22
CA ASN A 154 9.98 6.35 23.40
C ASN A 154 10.25 7.86 23.51
N LEU A 155 9.53 8.68 22.75
CA LEU A 155 9.59 10.12 22.92
C LEU A 155 8.53 10.54 23.94
N PRO A 156 8.91 11.12 25.10
CA PRO A 156 7.93 11.65 26.06
C PRO A 156 7.09 12.73 25.37
N ALA A 157 5.84 12.91 25.82
CA ALA A 157 4.87 13.79 25.17
C ALA A 157 5.42 15.19 24.82
N SER A 158 6.31 15.72 25.67
CA SER A 158 6.98 17.00 25.54
C SER A 158 8.04 17.10 24.43
N ARG A 159 8.57 15.97 23.94
CA ARG A 159 9.59 15.88 22.87
C ARG A 159 9.03 15.33 21.56
N LEU A 160 7.74 15.00 21.52
CA LEU A 160 7.10 14.60 20.29
C LEU A 160 6.99 15.79 19.33
N PRO A 161 7.02 15.55 18.00
CA PRO A 161 6.69 16.59 17.05
C PRO A 161 5.34 17.20 17.43
N LYS A 162 5.24 18.54 17.46
CA LYS A 162 3.98 19.25 17.77
C LYS A 162 2.78 18.79 16.92
N LYS A 163 3.07 18.15 15.78
CA LYS A 163 2.09 17.58 14.85
C LYS A 163 1.79 16.09 15.06
N ARG A 164 2.31 15.39 16.09
CA ARG A 164 2.08 13.93 16.25
C ARG A 164 0.60 13.56 16.25
N GLN A 165 -0.25 14.34 16.91
CA GLN A 165 -1.70 14.09 16.92
C GLN A 165 -2.33 14.16 15.52
N ALA A 166 -1.65 14.77 14.56
CA ALA A 166 -2.05 14.86 13.15
C ALA A 166 -1.25 13.92 12.24
N LEU A 167 -0.29 13.14 12.76
CA LEU A 167 0.44 12.15 11.96
C LEU A 167 -0.40 10.89 11.82
N THR A 168 -0.48 10.37 10.60
CA THR A 168 -1.06 9.07 10.31
C THR A 168 0.05 8.02 10.16
N SER A 169 -0.32 6.75 9.92
CA SER A 169 0.64 5.72 9.53
C SER A 169 1.40 6.10 8.26
N GLU A 170 0.77 6.83 7.34
CA GLU A 170 1.38 7.28 6.08
C GLU A 170 2.49 8.33 6.29
N ASP A 171 2.57 8.93 7.48
CA ASP A 171 3.65 9.86 7.83
C ASP A 171 4.83 9.16 8.54
N CYS A 172 4.75 7.86 8.74
CA CYS A 172 5.58 7.10 9.66
C CYS A 172 6.30 5.94 8.98
N TYR A 173 6.98 6.18 7.87
CA TYR A 173 7.72 5.14 7.15
C TYR A 173 9.18 5.02 7.61
N ALA A 174 9.68 3.79 7.68
CA ALA A 174 11.08 3.46 7.86
C ALA A 174 11.52 2.39 6.85
N MET A 175 12.68 2.56 6.24
CA MET A 175 13.35 1.51 5.48
C MET A 175 14.35 0.84 6.41
N CYS A 176 14.29 -0.49 6.53
CA CYS A 176 15.12 -1.24 7.47
C CYS A 176 15.97 -2.25 6.69
N PRO A 177 17.17 -1.86 6.22
CA PRO A 177 18.08 -2.78 5.53
C PRO A 177 18.25 -4.06 6.33
N PHE A 178 18.31 -5.19 5.63
CA PHE A 178 18.38 -6.55 6.18
C PHE A 178 17.03 -7.08 6.71
N MET A 179 16.21 -6.24 7.35
CA MET A 179 14.90 -6.68 7.82
C MET A 179 13.88 -6.78 6.67
N ASP A 180 14.13 -6.07 5.58
CA ASP A 180 13.38 -6.16 4.33
C ASP A 180 13.63 -7.46 3.52
N TYR A 181 14.51 -8.35 4.01
CA TYR A 181 14.67 -9.70 3.44
C TYR A 181 13.63 -10.71 3.92
N PHE A 182 13.00 -10.49 5.07
CA PHE A 182 12.03 -11.45 5.59
C PHE A 182 10.82 -11.52 4.67
N ASN A 183 10.50 -12.71 4.16
CA ASN A 183 9.28 -12.93 3.42
C ASN A 183 8.06 -12.97 4.35
N HIS A 184 6.88 -12.82 3.74
CA HIS A 184 5.60 -12.84 4.45
C HIS A 184 5.02 -14.24 4.61
N LEU A 185 4.47 -14.51 5.79
CA LEU A 185 3.53 -15.62 6.00
C LEU A 185 2.38 -15.14 6.88
N SER A 186 1.15 -15.58 6.60
CA SER A 186 -0.06 -15.21 7.32
C SER A 186 -0.18 -15.90 8.69
N VAL A 187 0.30 -17.15 8.79
CA VAL A 187 0.17 -18.00 9.99
C VAL A 187 1.53 -18.47 10.46
N GLY A 188 1.82 -18.31 11.76
CA GLY A 188 3.06 -18.79 12.37
C GLY A 188 4.30 -17.94 12.04
N ALA A 189 4.12 -16.77 11.44
CA ALA A 189 5.20 -15.82 11.21
C ALA A 189 5.60 -15.07 12.48
N CYS A 190 6.86 -14.62 12.51
CA CYS A 190 7.34 -13.74 13.58
C CYS A 190 6.68 -12.36 13.46
N MET A 191 6.37 -11.76 14.61
CA MET A 191 5.86 -10.39 14.65
C MET A 191 7.03 -9.41 14.83
N PRO A 192 7.30 -8.51 13.87
CA PRO A 192 8.26 -7.43 14.09
C PRO A 192 7.80 -6.55 15.25
N THR A 193 8.73 -6.20 16.13
CA THR A 193 8.51 -5.26 17.23
C THR A 193 9.46 -4.07 17.06
N CYS A 194 9.12 -2.92 17.63
CA CYS A 194 10.00 -1.76 17.63
C CYS A 194 10.07 -1.08 19.00
N ASP A 195 11.24 -0.54 19.33
CA ASP A 195 11.49 0.23 20.54
C ASP A 195 12.40 1.45 20.23
N SER A 196 13.10 1.99 21.23
CA SER A 196 13.97 3.16 21.05
C SER A 196 15.26 2.84 20.31
N LYS A 197 15.61 1.56 20.20
CA LYS A 197 16.84 1.07 19.58
C LYS A 197 16.64 0.64 18.14
N GLY A 198 15.40 0.41 17.71
CA GLY A 198 15.08 0.05 16.34
C GLY A 198 13.99 -1.02 16.28
N TYR A 199 13.94 -1.73 15.16
CA TYR A 199 13.12 -2.92 15.03
C TYR A 199 13.85 -4.17 15.51
N SER A 200 13.08 -5.17 15.93
CA SER A 200 13.58 -6.49 16.30
C SER A 200 12.56 -7.55 15.89
N VAL A 201 13.08 -8.63 15.32
CA VAL A 201 12.33 -9.85 15.02
C VAL A 201 12.86 -10.94 15.95
N THR A 202 11.97 -11.57 16.71
CA THR A 202 12.31 -12.66 17.63
C THR A 202 11.67 -13.94 17.10
N ALA A 203 12.43 -15.03 17.06
CA ALA A 203 11.90 -16.34 16.69
C ALA A 203 10.73 -16.72 17.62
N ASN A 204 9.59 -17.06 17.05
CA ASN A 204 8.37 -17.41 17.79
C ASN A 204 8.26 -18.93 18.07
N ARG A 205 9.19 -19.72 17.52
CA ARG A 205 9.30 -21.17 17.65
C ARG A 205 10.72 -21.62 17.35
N ASP A 206 10.98 -22.90 17.54
CA ASP A 206 12.23 -23.53 17.09
C ASP A 206 12.26 -23.65 15.56
N TYR A 207 13.40 -23.31 14.96
CA TYR A 207 13.67 -23.45 13.53
C TYR A 207 14.83 -24.42 13.31
N LYS A 208 14.72 -25.26 12.29
CA LYS A 208 15.84 -26.13 11.87
C LYS A 208 16.79 -25.36 10.95
N ALA A 209 18.06 -25.77 10.92
CA ALA A 209 19.01 -25.22 9.96
C ALA A 209 18.49 -25.43 8.52
N GLY A 210 18.47 -24.35 7.73
CA GLY A 210 17.93 -24.34 6.37
C GLY A 210 16.42 -24.06 6.28
N GLU A 211 15.72 -23.93 7.41
CA GLU A 211 14.32 -23.51 7.43
C GLU A 211 14.18 -22.00 7.28
N GLU A 212 13.24 -21.55 6.45
CA GLU A 212 12.98 -20.12 6.24
C GLU A 212 12.26 -19.52 7.45
N VAL A 213 12.67 -18.29 7.81
CA VAL A 213 12.02 -17.49 8.84
C VAL A 213 11.19 -16.41 8.15
N TYR A 214 9.91 -16.33 8.51
CA TYR A 214 8.96 -15.38 7.95
C TYR A 214 8.55 -14.33 8.97
N VAL A 215 8.10 -13.17 8.50
CA VAL A 215 7.45 -12.14 9.33
C VAL A 215 6.02 -11.85 8.86
N LEU A 216 5.19 -11.36 9.77
CA LEU A 216 3.86 -10.85 9.41
C LEU A 216 4.00 -9.39 8.95
N TYR A 217 3.67 -9.10 7.69
CA TYR A 217 3.60 -7.73 7.17
C TYR A 217 2.36 -7.00 7.72
N GLY A 218 1.26 -7.75 7.86
CA GLY A 218 -0.02 -7.31 8.39
C GLY A 218 -1.12 -8.31 8.01
N GLY A 219 -2.33 -8.08 8.51
CA GLY A 219 -3.52 -8.83 8.11
C GLY A 219 -3.99 -8.41 6.72
N HIS A 220 -3.28 -8.85 5.68
CA HIS A 220 -3.49 -8.43 4.31
C HIS A 220 -4.24 -9.48 3.49
N SER A 221 -5.21 -9.04 2.69
CA SER A 221 -5.85 -9.90 1.68
C SER A 221 -4.86 -10.22 0.55
N ASN A 222 -5.13 -11.28 -0.20
CA ASN A 222 -4.31 -11.58 -1.37
C ASN A 222 -4.41 -10.51 -2.46
N ASP A 223 -5.51 -9.74 -2.54
CA ASP A 223 -5.59 -8.61 -3.46
C ASP A 223 -4.62 -7.48 -3.06
N LEU A 224 -4.49 -7.19 -1.76
CA LEU A 224 -3.51 -6.21 -1.27
C LEU A 224 -2.08 -6.70 -1.43
N LEU A 225 -1.80 -7.97 -1.09
CA LEU A 225 -0.48 -8.57 -1.30
C LEU A 225 -0.08 -8.52 -2.78
N LEU A 226 -1.02 -8.79 -3.69
CA LEU A 226 -0.75 -8.77 -5.12
C LEU A 226 -0.42 -7.35 -5.61
N ILE A 227 -1.24 -6.36 -5.27
CA ILE A 227 -1.03 -4.99 -5.76
C ILE A 227 0.21 -4.33 -5.13
N GLU A 228 0.39 -4.48 -3.82
CA GLU A 228 1.42 -3.72 -3.09
C GLU A 228 2.77 -4.44 -3.01
N TYR A 229 2.78 -5.77 -3.11
CA TYR A 229 3.99 -6.60 -2.95
C TYR A 229 4.27 -7.57 -4.11
N GLY A 230 3.32 -7.80 -5.02
CA GLY A 230 3.52 -8.61 -6.22
C GLY A 230 3.39 -10.12 -6.01
N PHE A 231 2.77 -10.57 -4.91
CA PHE A 231 2.55 -12.00 -4.67
C PHE A 231 1.21 -12.27 -3.98
N ILE A 232 0.76 -13.52 -4.01
CA ILE A 232 -0.38 -14.01 -3.23
C ILE A 232 0.04 -15.27 -2.46
N LEU A 233 -0.51 -15.47 -1.28
CA LEU A 233 -0.30 -16.69 -0.49
C LEU A 233 -1.34 -17.74 -0.89
N ASP A 234 -0.92 -19.00 -0.99
CA ASP A 234 -1.84 -20.11 -1.26
C ASP A 234 -2.84 -20.32 -0.12
N ASN A 235 -2.38 -20.16 1.13
CA ASN A 235 -3.19 -20.20 2.34
C ASN A 235 -3.07 -18.86 3.08
N ASN A 236 -4.17 -18.12 3.18
CA ASN A 236 -4.21 -16.82 3.84
C ASN A 236 -5.49 -16.66 4.67
N ASP A 237 -5.33 -16.67 5.99
CA ASP A 237 -6.42 -16.51 6.96
C ASP A 237 -7.01 -15.09 6.99
N HIS A 238 -6.33 -14.14 6.33
CA HIS A 238 -6.77 -12.76 6.15
C HIS A 238 -7.33 -12.50 4.75
N ASP A 239 -7.49 -13.54 3.93
CA ASP A 239 -7.98 -13.36 2.57
C ASP A 239 -9.45 -12.99 2.54
N THR A 240 -9.76 -12.02 1.69
CA THR A 240 -11.10 -11.50 1.49
C THR A 240 -11.32 -11.15 0.02
N THR A 241 -12.59 -11.09 -0.40
CA THR A 241 -13.00 -10.48 -1.68
C THR A 241 -14.10 -9.46 -1.43
N LYS A 242 -14.16 -8.41 -2.27
CA LYS A 242 -15.20 -7.37 -2.20
C LYS A 242 -16.48 -7.82 -2.88
N LEU A 243 -17.62 -7.44 -2.30
CA LEU A 243 -18.96 -7.67 -2.84
C LEU A 243 -19.67 -6.37 -3.29
N ASP A 244 -18.97 -5.24 -3.27
CA ASP A 244 -19.52 -3.91 -3.63
C ASP A 244 -20.21 -3.92 -4.99
N HIS A 245 -19.57 -4.49 -6.01
CA HIS A 245 -20.11 -4.62 -7.37
C HIS A 245 -21.39 -5.47 -7.46
N LEU A 246 -21.68 -6.31 -6.45
CA LEU A 246 -22.90 -7.12 -6.38
C LEU A 246 -24.01 -6.45 -5.55
N ILE A 247 -23.61 -5.73 -4.50
CA ILE A 247 -24.53 -5.17 -3.50
C ILE A 247 -24.93 -3.74 -3.84
N LEU A 248 -23.98 -2.87 -4.21
CA LEU A 248 -24.27 -1.45 -4.48
C LEU A 248 -25.33 -1.25 -5.57
N PRO A 249 -25.30 -1.98 -6.71
CA PRO A 249 -26.34 -1.82 -7.74
C PRO A 249 -27.75 -2.25 -7.32
N ARG A 250 -27.91 -2.91 -6.17
CA ARG A 250 -29.19 -3.37 -5.64
C ARG A 250 -29.85 -2.34 -4.73
N LEU A 251 -29.09 -1.35 -4.24
CA LEU A 251 -29.58 -0.34 -3.32
C LEU A 251 -30.41 0.71 -4.06
N SER A 252 -31.53 1.13 -3.46
CA SER A 252 -32.17 2.39 -3.84
C SER A 252 -31.35 3.58 -3.38
N SER A 253 -31.58 4.75 -3.96
CA SER A 253 -30.94 6.00 -3.51
C SER A 253 -31.17 6.28 -2.02
N SER A 254 -32.37 6.00 -1.50
CA SER A 254 -32.68 6.15 -0.08
C SER A 254 -31.92 5.17 0.81
N GLN A 255 -31.72 3.92 0.38
CA GLN A 255 -30.93 2.94 1.13
C GLN A 255 -29.44 3.30 1.12
N GLU A 256 -28.94 3.84 0.01
CA GLU A 256 -27.56 4.32 -0.10
C GLU A 256 -27.28 5.47 0.87
N GLU A 257 -28.22 6.43 0.98
CA GLU A 257 -28.15 7.53 1.94
C GLU A 257 -28.14 7.02 3.39
N ILE A 258 -29.03 6.10 3.76
CA ILE A 258 -29.06 5.48 5.10
C ILE A 258 -27.71 4.85 5.43
N LEU A 259 -27.14 4.04 4.53
CA LEU A 259 -25.84 3.39 4.77
C LEU A 259 -24.70 4.40 4.87
N LYS A 260 -24.78 5.55 4.18
CA LYS A 260 -23.79 6.62 4.31
C LYS A 260 -23.89 7.31 5.67
N GLU A 261 -25.11 7.63 6.11
CA GLU A 261 -25.38 8.25 7.40
C GLU A 261 -24.93 7.34 8.56
N ASP A 262 -25.22 6.04 8.47
CA ASP A 262 -24.80 5.05 9.47
C ASP A 262 -23.32 4.65 9.36
N GLY A 263 -22.61 5.12 8.32
CA GLY A 263 -21.20 4.83 8.10
C GLY A 263 -20.89 3.42 7.58
N PHE A 264 -21.90 2.69 7.09
CA PHE A 264 -21.77 1.32 6.55
C PHE A 264 -21.77 1.23 5.02
N HIS A 265 -21.80 2.34 4.29
CA HIS A 265 -21.75 2.33 2.82
C HIS A 265 -20.40 1.82 2.27
N GLY A 266 -20.47 0.82 1.38
CA GLY A 266 -19.33 0.23 0.66
C GLY A 266 -18.37 -0.57 1.55
N ASN A 267 -17.33 -1.14 0.92
CA ASN A 267 -16.37 -2.06 1.54
C ASN A 267 -17.05 -3.30 2.16
N TYR A 268 -18.01 -3.86 1.44
CA TYR A 268 -18.63 -5.14 1.77
C TYR A 268 -17.66 -6.25 1.39
N THR A 269 -17.32 -7.12 2.33
CA THR A 269 -16.36 -8.20 2.11
C THR A 269 -16.93 -9.57 2.48
N LEU A 270 -16.40 -10.58 1.80
CA LEU A 270 -16.48 -12.00 2.10
C LEU A 270 -15.08 -12.51 2.45
N SER A 271 -14.93 -13.32 3.48
CA SER A 271 -13.66 -13.81 4.03
C SER A 271 -13.64 -15.34 4.06
N THR A 272 -12.45 -15.96 4.06
CA THR A 272 -12.31 -17.42 4.20
C THR A 272 -12.59 -17.92 5.62
N ALA A 273 -12.39 -17.08 6.64
CA ALA A 273 -12.57 -17.42 8.05
C ALA A 273 -13.76 -16.68 8.68
N PRO A 274 -14.44 -17.25 9.69
CA PRO A 274 -15.46 -16.56 10.46
C PRO A 274 -14.92 -15.29 11.17
N PRO A 275 -15.69 -14.19 11.21
CA PRO A 275 -16.97 -14.01 10.53
C PRO A 275 -16.82 -13.93 9.01
N THR A 276 -17.59 -14.76 8.29
CA THR A 276 -17.47 -14.95 6.83
C THR A 276 -17.78 -13.68 6.06
N THR A 277 -18.68 -12.84 6.57
CA THR A 277 -18.92 -11.50 6.04
C THR A 277 -18.66 -10.45 7.10
N CYS A 278 -18.13 -9.30 6.72
CA CYS A 278 -17.94 -8.21 7.65
C CYS A 278 -19.28 -7.55 8.08
N HIS A 279 -19.24 -6.76 9.14
CA HIS A 279 -20.42 -6.07 9.67
C HIS A 279 -21.10 -5.16 8.63
N ARG A 280 -20.31 -4.49 7.76
CA ARG A 280 -20.82 -3.66 6.66
C ARG A 280 -21.67 -4.48 5.69
N THR A 281 -21.20 -5.67 5.31
CA THR A 281 -21.96 -6.59 4.46
C THR A 281 -23.28 -7.00 5.13
N GLN A 282 -23.24 -7.36 6.42
CA GLN A 282 -24.45 -7.75 7.16
C GLN A 282 -25.45 -6.59 7.30
N ALA A 283 -24.98 -5.35 7.49
CA ALA A 283 -25.81 -4.15 7.49
C ALA A 283 -26.52 -3.93 6.14
N ALA A 284 -25.76 -3.94 5.04
CA ALA A 284 -26.32 -3.72 3.71
C ALA A 284 -27.32 -4.80 3.29
N LEU A 285 -27.01 -6.09 3.54
CA LEU A 285 -27.92 -7.18 3.22
C LEU A 285 -29.20 -7.13 4.06
N ARG A 286 -29.13 -6.72 5.34
CA ARG A 286 -30.31 -6.51 6.18
C ARG A 286 -31.17 -5.36 5.68
N LEU A 287 -30.56 -4.25 5.28
CA LEU A 287 -31.30 -3.11 4.73
C LEU A 287 -32.02 -3.47 3.41
N LEU A 288 -31.43 -4.37 2.61
CA LEU A 288 -32.03 -4.89 1.39
C LEU A 288 -33.17 -5.88 1.62
N THR A 289 -33.17 -6.60 2.76
CA THR A 289 -34.08 -7.76 2.98
C THR A 289 -35.14 -7.52 4.04
N LEU A 290 -34.91 -6.63 5.00
CA LEU A 290 -35.72 -6.51 6.20
C LEU A 290 -36.45 -5.15 6.26
N PRO A 291 -37.57 -5.06 6.98
CA PRO A 291 -38.18 -3.77 7.32
C PRO A 291 -37.21 -2.87 8.11
N SER A 292 -37.28 -1.55 7.91
CA SER A 292 -36.37 -0.57 8.52
C SER A 292 -36.20 -0.77 10.04
N ARG A 293 -37.29 -1.03 10.77
CA ARG A 293 -37.22 -1.27 12.24
C ARG A 293 -36.28 -2.42 12.63
N ARG A 294 -36.19 -3.47 11.82
CA ARG A 294 -35.30 -4.63 12.08
C ARG A 294 -33.85 -4.28 11.77
N TYR A 295 -33.63 -3.51 10.70
CA TYR A 295 -32.31 -2.93 10.40
C TYR A 295 -31.83 -2.01 11.54
N ASP A 296 -32.66 -1.06 11.97
CA ASP A 296 -32.33 -0.10 13.04
C ASP A 296 -31.97 -0.84 14.35
N ALA A 297 -32.70 -1.90 14.66
CA ALA A 297 -32.44 -2.72 15.85
C ALA A 297 -31.05 -3.40 15.80
N PHE A 298 -30.67 -3.93 14.62
CA PHE A 298 -29.36 -4.53 14.41
C PHE A 298 -28.23 -3.48 14.50
N ILE A 299 -28.36 -2.36 13.81
CA ILE A 299 -27.34 -1.29 13.80
C ILE A 299 -27.14 -0.67 15.17
N SER A 300 -28.22 -0.49 15.93
CA SER A 300 -28.14 0.01 17.32
C SER A 300 -27.56 -1.01 18.31
N GLY A 301 -27.38 -2.27 17.89
CA GLY A 301 -26.93 -3.36 18.77
C GLY A 301 -28.00 -3.82 19.76
N THR A 302 -29.26 -3.47 19.55
CA THR A 302 -30.38 -3.91 20.40
C THR A 302 -30.90 -5.32 20.03
N ASP A 303 -30.54 -5.80 18.84
CA ASP A 303 -30.81 -7.15 18.34
C ASP A 303 -29.52 -7.70 17.72
N ASP A 304 -29.17 -8.95 18.03
CA ASP A 304 -27.97 -9.61 17.49
C ASP A 304 -28.15 -10.07 16.02
N GLY A 305 -29.36 -9.93 15.47
CA GLY A 305 -29.69 -10.26 14.10
C GLY A 305 -29.91 -11.74 13.85
N ALA A 306 -29.81 -12.62 14.85
CA ALA A 306 -29.83 -14.08 14.66
C ALA A 306 -31.18 -14.57 14.10
N ALA A 307 -32.29 -13.98 14.54
CA ALA A 307 -33.64 -14.37 14.13
C ALA A 307 -33.93 -14.13 12.63
N ASP A 308 -33.22 -13.21 11.99
CA ASP A 308 -33.39 -12.92 10.56
C ASP A 308 -32.25 -13.45 9.69
N GLN A 309 -31.23 -14.07 10.27
CA GLN A 309 -30.04 -14.47 9.54
C GLN A 309 -30.37 -15.35 8.34
N ALA A 310 -31.32 -16.29 8.47
CA ALA A 310 -31.76 -17.14 7.36
C ALA A 310 -32.28 -16.35 6.14
N LYS A 311 -32.96 -15.21 6.34
CA LYS A 311 -33.43 -14.36 5.23
C LYS A 311 -32.28 -13.62 4.57
N VAL A 312 -31.33 -13.16 5.36
CA VAL A 312 -30.10 -12.49 4.91
C VAL A 312 -29.25 -13.46 4.09
N ASP A 313 -29.13 -14.70 4.56
CA ASP A 313 -28.37 -15.78 3.93
C ASP A 313 -28.96 -16.19 2.57
N ILE A 314 -30.29 -16.18 2.42
CA ILE A 314 -30.95 -16.42 1.13
C ILE A 314 -30.51 -15.38 0.09
N LEU A 315 -30.51 -14.09 0.45
CA LEU A 315 -30.07 -13.04 -0.47
C LEU A 315 -28.57 -13.18 -0.76
N LEU A 316 -27.75 -13.42 0.27
CA LEU A 316 -26.31 -13.62 0.08
C LEU A 316 -26.02 -14.78 -0.87
N ASN A 317 -26.67 -15.93 -0.68
CA ASN A 317 -26.48 -17.09 -1.55
C ASN A 317 -26.84 -16.77 -3.01
N GLN A 318 -27.94 -16.07 -3.26
CA GLN A 318 -28.32 -15.63 -4.62
C GLN A 318 -27.27 -14.72 -5.27
N LEU A 319 -26.69 -13.80 -4.51
CA LEU A 319 -25.62 -12.92 -4.99
C LEU A 319 -24.33 -13.72 -5.28
N LEU A 320 -23.98 -14.66 -4.41
CA LEU A 320 -22.78 -15.49 -4.58
C LEU A 320 -22.92 -16.46 -5.77
N GLU A 321 -24.11 -17.02 -6.01
CA GLU A 321 -24.37 -17.84 -7.19
C GLU A 321 -24.23 -17.05 -8.49
N ALA A 322 -24.66 -15.78 -8.51
CA ALA A 322 -24.42 -14.88 -9.63
C ALA A 322 -22.93 -14.63 -9.81
N TYR A 323 -22.23 -14.28 -8.73
CA TYR A 323 -20.80 -14.01 -8.78
C TYR A 323 -19.98 -15.22 -9.22
N SER A 324 -20.36 -16.44 -8.80
CA SER A 324 -19.72 -17.68 -9.25
C SER A 324 -19.77 -17.84 -10.76
N ARG A 325 -20.89 -17.48 -11.41
CA ARG A 325 -21.00 -17.49 -12.88
C ARG A 325 -20.11 -16.43 -13.52
N ASP A 326 -20.08 -15.21 -12.97
CA ASP A 326 -19.24 -14.13 -13.48
C ASP A 326 -17.74 -14.50 -13.39
N ILE A 327 -17.31 -15.10 -12.27
CA ILE A 327 -15.94 -15.58 -12.09
C ILE A 327 -15.57 -16.63 -13.15
N MET A 328 -16.49 -17.53 -13.50
CA MET A 328 -16.24 -18.54 -14.54
C MET A 328 -16.05 -17.89 -15.92
N ALA A 329 -16.86 -16.88 -16.25
CA ALA A 329 -16.69 -16.12 -17.49
C ALA A 329 -15.35 -15.38 -17.54
N ILE A 330 -14.93 -14.75 -16.42
CA ILE A 330 -13.64 -14.07 -16.32
C ILE A 330 -12.47 -15.06 -16.47
N LEU A 331 -12.57 -16.26 -15.87
CA LEU A 331 -11.55 -17.30 -16.02
C LEU A 331 -11.40 -17.78 -17.47
N GLU A 332 -12.51 -17.86 -18.21
CA GLU A 332 -12.53 -18.18 -19.64
C GLU A 332 -11.87 -17.06 -20.45
N GLU A 333 -12.26 -15.80 -20.22
CA GLU A 333 -11.68 -14.61 -20.85
C GLU A 333 -10.16 -14.54 -20.65
N ILE A 334 -9.67 -14.73 -19.42
CA ILE A 334 -8.22 -14.77 -19.15
C ILE A 334 -7.57 -15.94 -19.90
N GLY A 335 -8.24 -17.08 -19.97
CA GLY A 335 -7.78 -18.26 -20.72
C GLY A 335 -7.53 -17.96 -22.19
N GLU A 336 -8.41 -17.16 -22.81
CA GLU A 336 -8.36 -16.76 -24.23
C GLU A 336 -7.27 -15.74 -24.56
N PHE A 337 -6.70 -15.05 -23.58
CA PHE A 337 -5.58 -14.13 -23.83
C PHE A 337 -4.43 -14.89 -24.51
N VAL A 338 -4.27 -14.65 -25.82
CA VAL A 338 -3.26 -15.30 -26.65
C VAL A 338 -1.89 -14.70 -26.32
N ASP A 339 -0.86 -15.55 -26.31
CA ASP A 339 0.55 -15.15 -26.26
C ASP A 339 0.98 -14.49 -27.59
N ASN A 340 0.25 -13.48 -28.05
CA ASN A 340 0.55 -12.79 -29.30
C ASN A 340 1.42 -11.56 -29.04
N GLN A 341 2.62 -11.59 -29.62
CA GLN A 341 3.51 -10.44 -29.84
C GLN A 341 4.04 -9.73 -28.58
N GLY A 342 4.32 -10.45 -27.49
CA GLY A 342 5.04 -9.90 -26.33
C GLY A 342 4.17 -9.16 -25.30
N ILE A 343 2.85 -9.39 -25.33
CA ILE A 343 1.87 -8.71 -24.48
C ILE A 343 1.52 -9.51 -23.22
N SER A 344 2.00 -10.73 -22.98
CA SER A 344 1.77 -11.36 -21.66
C SER A 344 2.96 -12.19 -21.24
N ASP A 345 3.60 -11.80 -20.13
CA ASP A 345 4.49 -12.69 -19.40
C ASP A 345 3.62 -13.84 -18.85
N PRO A 346 3.88 -15.11 -19.20
CA PRO A 346 3.09 -16.25 -18.73
C PRO A 346 2.93 -16.29 -17.21
N ALA A 347 3.91 -15.75 -16.46
CA ALA A 347 3.83 -15.65 -15.00
C ALA A 347 2.72 -14.70 -14.53
N GLN A 348 2.49 -13.59 -15.24
CA GLN A 348 1.42 -12.61 -14.92
C GLN A 348 0.04 -13.23 -15.12
N LYS A 349 -0.17 -13.87 -16.27
CA LYS A 349 -1.41 -14.60 -16.57
C LYS A 349 -1.65 -15.72 -15.55
N ALA A 350 -0.61 -16.48 -15.22
CA ALA A 350 -0.70 -17.55 -14.23
C ALA A 350 -1.04 -17.02 -12.82
N MET A 351 -0.46 -15.90 -12.40
CA MET A 351 -0.77 -15.24 -11.13
C MET A 351 -2.24 -14.81 -11.07
N LEU A 352 -2.73 -14.18 -12.13
CA LEU A 352 -4.12 -13.71 -12.21
C LEU A 352 -5.12 -14.86 -12.19
N LEU A 353 -4.85 -15.92 -12.96
CA LEU A 353 -5.65 -17.16 -12.91
C LEU A 353 -5.64 -17.79 -11.52
N ARG A 354 -4.50 -17.80 -10.82
CA ARG A 354 -4.41 -18.33 -9.46
C ARG A 354 -5.28 -17.51 -8.51
N ARG A 355 -5.23 -16.18 -8.59
CA ARG A 355 -6.05 -15.30 -7.74
C ARG A 355 -7.55 -15.51 -7.97
N TRP A 356 -8.01 -15.54 -9.22
CA TRP A 356 -9.43 -15.79 -9.51
C TRP A 356 -9.91 -17.17 -9.08
N LYS A 357 -9.05 -18.19 -9.15
CA LYS A 357 -9.38 -19.52 -8.60
C LYS A 357 -9.54 -19.47 -7.08
N GLN A 358 -8.71 -18.73 -6.35
CA GLN A 358 -8.90 -18.56 -4.90
C GLN A 358 -10.24 -17.90 -4.57
N ILE A 359 -10.61 -16.84 -5.30
CA ILE A 359 -11.90 -16.16 -5.12
C ILE A 359 -13.06 -17.11 -5.46
N ARG A 360 -12.98 -17.83 -6.57
CA ARG A 360 -13.98 -18.84 -6.97
C ARG A 360 -14.17 -19.88 -5.86
N ASP A 361 -13.07 -20.40 -5.33
CA ASP A 361 -13.11 -21.46 -4.32
C ASP A 361 -13.69 -20.93 -3.01
N MET A 362 -13.32 -19.72 -2.60
CA MET A 362 -13.93 -19.00 -1.47
C MET A 362 -15.45 -18.85 -1.66
N VAL A 363 -15.90 -18.33 -2.80
CA VAL A 363 -17.33 -18.13 -3.10
C VAL A 363 -18.09 -19.45 -3.10
N ASN A 364 -17.55 -20.49 -3.74
CA ASN A 364 -18.20 -21.79 -3.85
C ASN A 364 -18.27 -22.55 -2.50
N VAL A 365 -17.29 -22.36 -1.61
CA VAL A 365 -17.38 -22.87 -0.23
C VAL A 365 -18.59 -22.26 0.47
N HIS A 366 -18.74 -20.94 0.41
CA HIS A 366 -19.84 -20.24 1.07
C HIS A 366 -21.22 -20.61 0.51
N ILE A 367 -21.36 -20.74 -0.82
CA ILE A 367 -22.62 -21.22 -1.43
C ILE A 367 -23.02 -22.59 -0.84
N ARG A 368 -22.06 -23.52 -0.71
CA ARG A 368 -22.32 -24.85 -0.14
C ARG A 368 -22.70 -24.79 1.33
N GLU A 369 -22.14 -23.86 2.09
CA GLU A 369 -22.43 -23.70 3.52
C GLU A 369 -23.81 -23.05 3.75
N LEU A 370 -24.17 -22.05 2.95
CA LEU A 370 -25.48 -21.37 3.02
C LEU A 370 -26.63 -22.24 2.48
N SER A 371 -26.32 -23.28 1.70
CA SER A 371 -27.32 -24.22 1.15
C SER A 371 -27.62 -25.41 2.07
N ARG A 372 -26.93 -25.53 3.22
CA ARG A 372 -27.19 -26.56 4.25
C ARG A 372 -28.24 -26.08 5.23
#